data_AF-A0A3N0YRG8-F1
#
_entry.id   AF-A0A3N0YRG8-F1
#
_cell.length_a   1.000
_cell.length_b   1.000
_cell.length_c   1.000
_cell.angle_alpha   90.00
_cell.angle_beta   90.00
_cell.angle_gamma   90.00
#
_symmetry.space_group_name_H-M   'P 1'
#
loop_
_entity.id
_entity.type
_entity.pdbx_description
1 polymer ?
#
loop_
_entity_poly.entity_id
_entity_poly.type
_entity_poly.pdbx_seq_one_letter_code
_entity_poly.pdbx_strand_id
1 'polypeptide(L)'
;MYFLCPHCKKAPRSLPGHLRTVCMRDRSDAEIQATVIQAKKELAEFTHRGRFWEYQSIKDILATADPLARLLEEMQKKGLVVTNKPPVLPTPTLPVPSLPSSAPQSPGEDANEPHVATNMTVSVFCFTHAS
;
A
#
# COMPACT_ATOMS: atom_id res chain seq x y z
N MET A 1 -4.26 -7.08 -19.07
CA MET A 1 -4.57 -7.32 -17.64
C MET A 1 -3.34 -7.93 -16.99
N TYR A 2 -2.80 -7.29 -15.96
CA TYR A 2 -1.64 -7.79 -15.23
C TYR A 2 -2.11 -8.65 -14.06
N PHE A 3 -1.58 -9.86 -13.94
CA PHE A 3 -1.85 -10.75 -12.80
C PHE A 3 -0.64 -10.74 -11.87
N LEU A 4 -0.89 -10.66 -10.57
CA LEU A 4 0.16 -10.85 -9.59
C LEU A 4 0.56 -12.33 -9.55
N CYS A 5 1.86 -12.59 -9.54
CA CYS A 5 2.38 -13.91 -9.25
C CYS A 5 2.11 -14.23 -7.77
N PRO A 6 1.42 -15.34 -7.43
CA PRO A 6 1.11 -15.65 -6.04
C PRO A 6 2.36 -15.95 -5.20
N HIS A 7 3.47 -16.33 -5.84
CA HIS A 7 4.74 -16.67 -5.16
C HIS A 7 5.61 -15.45 -4.88
N CYS A 8 5.96 -14.68 -5.91
CA CYS A 8 6.89 -13.55 -5.75
C CYS A 8 6.20 -12.18 -5.64
N LYS A 9 4.86 -12.14 -5.74
CA LYS A 9 4.03 -10.93 -5.70
C LYS A 9 4.37 -9.86 -6.75
N LYS A 10 5.16 -10.19 -7.77
CA LYS A 10 5.43 -9.33 -8.93
C LYS A 10 4.28 -9.40 -9.93
N ALA A 11 4.09 -8.36 -10.73
CA ALA A 11 3.11 -8.29 -11.82
C ALA A 11 3.79 -8.50 -13.19
N PRO A 12 4.13 -9.73 -13.61
CA PRO A 12 4.74 -9.98 -14.91
C PRO A 12 3.79 -9.66 -16.06
N ARG A 13 4.35 -9.39 -17.24
CA ARG A 13 3.57 -9.25 -18.49
C ARG A 13 2.80 -10.53 -18.86
N SER A 14 3.36 -11.69 -18.51
CA SER A 14 2.71 -13.01 -18.67
C SER A 14 2.91 -13.81 -17.39
N LEU A 15 1.82 -14.07 -16.67
CA LEU A 15 1.86 -14.93 -15.49
C LEU A 15 2.29 -16.37 -15.85
N PRO A 16 1.70 -17.06 -16.85
CA PRO A 16 2.14 -18.41 -17.20
C PRO A 16 3.63 -18.48 -17.59
N GLY A 17 4.11 -17.52 -18.38
CA GLY A 17 5.52 -17.47 -18.78
C GLY A 17 6.44 -17.24 -17.59
N HIS A 18 6.05 -16.37 -16.67
CA HIS A 18 6.78 -16.12 -15.43
C HIS A 18 6.80 -17.35 -14.51
N LEU A 19 5.69 -18.07 -14.38
CA LEU A 19 5.64 -19.30 -13.60
C LEU A 19 6.58 -20.36 -14.19
N ARG A 20 6.53 -20.61 -15.50
CA ARG A 20 7.41 -21.58 -16.18
C ARG A 20 8.90 -21.28 -16.06
N THR A 21 9.28 -20.00 -15.97
CA THR A 21 10.70 -19.60 -16.05
C THR A 21 11.31 -19.22 -14.71
N VAL A 22 10.50 -18.71 -13.78
CA VAL A 22 10.97 -18.11 -12.52
C VAL A 22 10.44 -18.83 -11.29
N CYS A 23 9.12 -18.86 -11.08
CA CYS A 23 8.56 -19.26 -9.78
C CYS A 23 8.15 -20.74 -9.66
N MET A 24 7.89 -21.41 -10.79
CA MET A 24 7.41 -22.80 -10.87
C MET A 24 8.15 -23.57 -11.97
N ARG A 25 9.45 -23.32 -12.14
CA ARG A 25 10.26 -23.89 -13.24
C ARG A 25 10.21 -25.41 -13.30
N ASP A 26 10.22 -26.06 -12.15
CA ASP A 26 10.28 -27.52 -12.04
C ASP A 26 8.88 -28.16 -11.85
N ARG A 27 7.82 -27.40 -12.10
CA ARG A 27 6.43 -27.86 -11.98
C ARG A 27 5.86 -28.26 -13.31
N SER A 28 4.87 -29.15 -13.27
CA SER A 28 4.14 -29.57 -14.45
C SER A 28 3.30 -28.42 -15.03
N ASP A 29 3.04 -28.46 -16.34
CA ASP A 29 2.20 -27.46 -16.99
C ASP A 29 0.77 -27.46 -16.41
N ALA A 30 0.28 -28.60 -15.91
CA ALA A 30 -1.00 -28.71 -15.22
C ALA A 30 -1.02 -27.93 -13.90
N GLU A 31 0.02 -28.05 -13.06
CA GLU A 31 0.15 -27.25 -11.84
C GLU A 31 0.23 -25.76 -12.16
N ILE A 32 0.98 -25.38 -13.19
CA ILE A 32 1.11 -23.98 -13.63
C ILE A 32 -0.25 -23.43 -14.09
N GLN A 33 -1.00 -24.18 -14.89
CA GLN A 33 -2.33 -23.75 -15.32
C GLN A 33 -3.31 -23.64 -14.15
N ALA A 34 -3.25 -24.55 -13.17
CA ALA A 34 -4.06 -24.45 -11.97
C ALA A 34 -3.76 -23.14 -11.20
N THR A 35 -2.49 -22.77 -11.07
CA THR A 35 -2.09 -21.49 -10.46
C THR A 35 -2.58 -20.28 -11.27
N VAL A 36 -2.54 -20.33 -12.61
CA VAL A 36 -3.05 -19.26 -13.47
C VAL A 36 -4.57 -19.11 -13.34
N ILE A 37 -5.31 -20.22 -13.32
CA ILE A 37 -6.76 -20.24 -13.12
C ILE A 37 -7.11 -19.64 -11.76
N GLN A 38 -6.38 -20.04 -10.71
CA GLN A 38 -6.58 -19.51 -9.36
C GLN A 38 -6.30 -17.99 -9.31
N ALA A 39 -5.18 -17.53 -9.90
CA ALA A 39 -4.86 -16.11 -9.96
C ALA A 39 -5.91 -15.29 -10.75
N LYS A 40 -6.53 -15.87 -11.78
CA LYS A 40 -7.64 -15.25 -12.51
C LYS A 40 -8.88 -15.11 -11.63
N LYS A 41 -9.21 -16.14 -10.86
CA LYS A 41 -10.33 -16.12 -9.92
C LYS A 41 -10.12 -15.06 -8.84
N GLU A 42 -8.93 -15.01 -8.25
CA GLU A 42 -8.56 -14.01 -7.24
C GLU A 42 -8.63 -12.59 -7.79
N LEU A 43 -8.17 -12.37 -9.03
CA LEU A 43 -8.25 -11.04 -9.65
C LEU A 43 -9.69 -10.62 -9.97
N ALA A 44 -10.55 -11.57 -10.35
CA ALA A 44 -11.96 -11.32 -10.53
C ALA A 44 -12.61 -10.92 -9.19
N GLU A 45 -12.37 -11.69 -8.11
CA GLU A 45 -12.89 -11.37 -6.78
C GLU A 45 -12.40 -10.01 -6.28
N PHE A 46 -11.11 -9.72 -6.44
CA PHE A 46 -10.53 -8.41 -6.13
C PHE A 46 -11.21 -7.28 -6.92
N THR A 47 -11.46 -7.49 -8.21
CA THR A 47 -12.13 -6.49 -9.05
C THR A 47 -13.53 -6.17 -8.55
N HIS A 48 -14.23 -7.15 -7.97
CA HIS A 48 -15.55 -6.96 -7.37
C HIS A 48 -15.51 -6.36 -5.96
N ARG A 49 -14.58 -6.76 -5.09
CA ARG A 49 -14.60 -6.39 -3.66
C ARG A 49 -13.61 -5.30 -3.28
N GLY A 50 -12.44 -5.29 -3.93
CA GLY A 50 -11.32 -4.42 -3.60
C GLY A 50 -11.36 -3.05 -4.26
N ARG A 51 -12.11 -2.90 -5.37
CA ARG A 51 -12.26 -1.63 -6.08
C ARG A 51 -13.28 -0.67 -5.48
N PHE A 52 -14.25 -1.19 -4.73
CA PHE A 52 -15.29 -0.39 -4.11
C PHE A 52 -14.92 -0.02 -2.69
N TRP A 53 -14.93 1.28 -2.41
CA TRP A 53 -14.69 1.86 -1.09
C TRP A 53 -15.82 2.82 -0.77
N GLU A 54 -16.44 2.60 0.38
CA GLU A 54 -17.47 3.50 0.89
C GLU A 54 -16.82 4.69 1.59
N TYR A 55 -17.27 5.90 1.27
CA TYR A 55 -16.73 7.12 1.85
C TYR A 55 -16.85 7.12 3.37
N GLN A 56 -17.97 6.63 3.91
CA GLN A 56 -18.16 6.55 5.36
C GLN A 56 -17.16 5.59 6.00
N SER A 57 -16.89 4.44 5.39
CA SER A 57 -15.88 3.50 5.90
C SER A 57 -14.48 4.12 5.92
N ILE A 58 -14.15 4.96 4.94
CA ILE A 58 -12.88 5.72 4.96
C ILE A 58 -12.87 6.71 6.12
N LYS A 59 -13.95 7.46 6.35
CA LYS A 59 -14.05 8.39 7.49
C LYS A 59 -13.89 7.66 8.83
N ASP A 60 -14.52 6.50 8.97
CA ASP A 60 -14.46 5.71 10.19
C ASP A 60 -13.04 5.20 10.47
N ILE A 61 -12.32 4.75 9.43
CA ILE A 61 -10.90 4.38 9.54
C ILE A 61 -10.05 5.57 10.01
N LEU A 62 -10.26 6.75 9.42
CA LEU A 62 -9.51 7.96 9.74
C LEU A 62 -9.80 8.51 11.14
N ALA A 63 -10.93 8.15 11.75
CA ALA A 63 -11.29 8.53 13.10
C ALA A 63 -10.67 7.63 14.19
N THR A 64 -9.97 6.55 13.83
CA THR A 64 -9.36 5.63 14.80
C THR A 64 -8.05 6.17 15.38
N ALA A 65 -7.60 5.60 16.50
CA ALA A 65 -6.35 6.00 17.16
C ALA A 65 -5.09 5.70 16.32
N ASP A 66 -5.13 4.69 15.45
CA ASP A 66 -4.09 4.39 14.46
C ASP A 66 -4.73 4.17 13.07
N PRO A 67 -5.02 5.27 12.35
CA PRO A 67 -5.66 5.21 11.04
C PRO A 67 -4.87 4.42 10.00
N LEU A 68 -3.54 4.46 10.07
CA LEU A 68 -2.69 3.83 9.08
C LEU A 68 -2.71 2.30 9.25
N ALA A 69 -2.58 1.81 10.48
CA ALA A 69 -2.72 0.38 10.75
C ALA A 69 -4.10 -0.14 10.32
N ARG A 70 -5.17 0.60 10.65
CA ARG A 70 -6.55 0.24 10.28
C ARG A 70 -6.80 0.27 8.78
N LEU A 71 -6.24 1.27 8.08
CA LEU A 71 -6.32 1.35 6.62
C LEU A 71 -5.58 0.17 5.97
N LEU A 72 -4.38 -0.16 6.45
CA LEU A 72 -3.60 -1.29 5.94
C LEU A 72 -4.34 -2.62 6.12
N GLU A 73 -4.97 -2.83 7.28
CA GLU A 73 -5.77 -4.01 7.56
C GLU A 73 -6.96 -4.13 6.59
N GLU A 74 -7.72 -3.05 6.41
CA GLU A 74 -8.87 -3.04 5.49
C GLU A 74 -8.44 -3.19 4.02
N MET A 75 -7.32 -2.58 3.62
CA MET A 75 -6.74 -2.78 2.28
C MET A 75 -6.40 -4.25 2.04
N GLN A 76 -5.74 -4.91 3.01
CA GLN A 76 -5.36 -6.32 2.90
C GLN A 76 -6.59 -7.24 2.91
N LYS A 77 -7.58 -6.96 3.75
CA LYS A 77 -8.87 -7.68 3.78
C LYS A 77 -9.63 -7.58 2.46
N LYS A 78 -9.49 -6.45 1.75
CA LYS A 78 -10.04 -6.23 0.40
C LYS A 78 -9.18 -6.81 -0.73
N GLY A 79 -8.08 -7.49 -0.40
CA GLY A 79 -7.20 -8.17 -1.37
C GLY A 79 -6.14 -7.27 -2.00
N LEU A 80 -5.92 -6.05 -1.49
CA LEU A 80 -4.81 -5.22 -1.93
C LEU A 80 -3.49 -5.75 -1.36
N VAL A 81 -2.47 -5.79 -2.21
CA VAL A 81 -1.11 -6.12 -1.80
C VAL A 81 -0.37 -4.83 -1.46
N VAL A 82 0.02 -4.68 -0.20
CA VAL A 82 0.86 -3.56 0.27
C VAL A 82 2.31 -4.04 0.36
N THR A 83 3.20 -3.40 -0.40
CA THR A 83 4.65 -3.68 -0.42
C THR A 83 5.43 -2.57 0.30
N ASN A 84 6.70 -2.83 0.62
CA ASN A 84 7.61 -1.87 1.28
C ASN A 84 7.08 -1.31 2.61
N LYS A 85 6.45 -2.15 3.44
CA LYS A 85 6.05 -1.75 4.78
C LYS A 85 7.30 -1.43 5.61
N PRO A 86 7.41 -0.25 6.24
CA PRO A 86 8.52 0.05 7.13
C PRO A 86 8.52 -0.96 8.29
N PRO A 87 9.69 -1.47 8.73
CA PRO A 87 9.78 -2.50 9.78
C PRO A 87 9.15 -2.08 11.12
N VAL A 88 9.12 -0.78 11.39
CA VAL A 88 8.49 -0.17 12.58
C VAL A 88 7.84 1.12 12.13
N LEU A 89 6.53 1.26 12.33
CA LEU A 89 5.87 2.56 12.20
C LEU A 89 6.43 3.46 13.31
N PRO A 90 6.94 4.68 13.00
CA PRO A 90 7.48 5.55 14.02
C PRO A 90 6.39 5.82 15.06
N THR A 91 6.59 5.32 16.27
CA THR A 91 5.76 5.66 17.41
C THR A 91 5.79 7.18 17.56
N PRO A 92 4.64 7.86 17.64
CA PRO A 92 4.61 9.29 17.90
C PRO A 92 5.35 9.51 19.22
N THR A 93 6.56 10.06 19.14
CA THR A 93 7.29 10.48 20.33
C THR A 93 6.51 11.69 20.83
N LEU A 94 5.70 11.50 21.86
CA LEU A 94 5.10 12.62 22.59
C LEU A 94 6.24 13.58 22.96
N PRO A 95 6.13 14.88 22.68
CA PRO A 95 7.15 15.83 23.06
C PRO A 95 7.25 15.82 24.58
N VAL A 96 8.36 15.31 25.10
CA VAL A 96 8.74 15.49 26.51
C VAL A 96 8.85 17.00 26.73
N PRO A 97 8.09 17.59 27.67
CA PRO A 97 8.22 19.01 27.97
C PRO A 97 9.62 19.26 28.51
N SER A 98 10.47 19.88 27.71
CA SER A 98 11.75 20.42 28.17
C SER A 98 11.42 21.66 29.01
N LEU A 99 11.68 21.60 30.31
CA LEU A 99 11.64 22.78 31.18
C LEU A 99 12.65 23.83 30.67
N PRO A 100 12.28 25.13 30.64
CA PRO A 100 13.09 26.17 30.03
C PRO A 100 14.25 26.60 30.94
N SER A 101 15.49 26.49 30.45
CA SER A 101 16.60 27.26 31.02
C SER A 101 16.52 28.67 30.44
N SER A 102 16.15 29.63 31.30
CA SER A 102 15.84 31.00 30.92
C SER A 102 17.09 31.77 30.49
N ALA A 103 17.10 32.24 29.24
CA ALA A 103 17.93 33.36 28.79
C ALA A 103 17.02 34.58 28.56
N PRO A 104 17.39 35.82 28.97
CA PRO A 104 16.54 36.98 28.74
C PRO A 104 16.68 37.60 27.33
N GLN A 105 15.51 37.78 26.69
CA GLN A 105 15.06 38.91 25.83
C GLN A 105 15.33 38.94 24.30
N SER A 106 14.27 38.61 23.52
CA SER A 106 13.43 39.44 22.58
C SER A 106 14.08 40.33 21.47
N PRO A 107 13.34 40.77 20.40
CA PRO A 107 12.59 40.03 19.36
C PRO A 107 12.82 40.56 17.90
N GLY A 108 12.32 39.84 16.88
CA GLY A 108 12.13 40.27 15.47
C GLY A 108 12.44 39.13 14.48
N GLU A 109 11.48 38.37 13.94
CA GLU A 109 10.66 38.69 12.74
C GLU A 109 11.57 38.97 11.52
N ASP A 110 11.58 38.27 10.38
CA ASP A 110 10.61 37.42 9.69
C ASP A 110 11.35 36.50 8.66
N ALA A 111 10.59 35.57 8.11
CA ALA A 111 10.93 34.38 7.33
C ALA A 111 11.56 34.62 5.94
N ASN A 112 12.25 33.59 5.38
CA ASN A 112 11.82 32.98 4.11
C ASN A 112 12.50 31.62 3.76
N GLU A 113 11.65 30.59 3.61
CA GLU A 113 11.72 29.40 2.70
C GLU A 113 12.83 28.32 2.80
N PRO A 114 12.63 27.08 2.27
CA PRO A 114 11.38 26.41 1.86
C PRO A 114 11.16 25.04 2.52
N HIS A 115 9.88 24.66 2.60
CA HIS A 115 9.43 23.35 3.04
C HIS A 115 9.63 22.31 1.91
N VAL A 116 10.51 21.32 2.12
CA VAL A 116 10.65 20.17 1.23
C VAL A 116 9.42 19.27 1.38
N ALA A 117 8.54 19.29 0.37
CA ALA A 117 7.42 18.37 0.27
C ALA A 117 7.92 16.97 -0.10
N THR A 118 7.88 16.05 0.86
CA THR A 118 8.14 14.62 0.62
C THR A 118 6.91 13.97 0.00
N ASN A 119 6.96 13.71 -1.30
CA ASN A 119 5.93 13.00 -2.05
C ASN A 119 5.84 11.52 -1.61
N MET A 120 4.74 11.13 -0.95
CA MET A 120 4.35 9.72 -0.83
C MET A 120 3.75 9.25 -2.15
N THR A 121 4.50 8.48 -2.93
CA THR A 121 3.98 7.79 -4.13
C THR A 121 3.18 6.57 -3.69
N VAL A 122 1.86 6.73 -3.58
CA VAL A 122 0.93 5.58 -3.55
C VAL A 122 0.63 5.24 -5.01
N SER A 123 1.21 4.15 -5.52
CA SER A 123 0.86 3.62 -6.84
C SER A 123 -0.53 2.97 -6.80
N VAL A 124 -1.58 3.79 -6.88
CA VAL A 124 -2.94 3.33 -7.12
C VAL A 124 -3.09 3.11 -8.63
N PHE A 125 -3.08 1.86 -9.07
CA PHE A 125 -3.45 1.54 -10.46
C PHE A 125 -4.96 1.67 -10.63
N CYS A 126 -5.44 2.88 -10.88
CA CYS A 126 -6.78 3.12 -11.40
C CYS A 126 -6.78 2.83 -12.91
N PHE A 127 -7.37 1.71 -13.32
CA PHE A 127 -7.69 1.49 -14.74
C PHE A 127 -8.91 2.35 -15.10
N THR A 128 -8.66 3.51 -15.73
CA THR A 128 -9.69 4.21 -16.50
C THR A 128 -9.90 3.47 -17.81
N HIS A 129 -11.05 2.84 -17.99
CA HIS A 129 -11.53 2.49 -19.33
C HIS A 129 -12.29 3.70 -19.86
N ALA A 130 -11.73 4.37 -20.86
CA ALA A 130 -12.50 5.16 -21.80
C ALA A 130 -13.13 4.18 -22.80
N SER A 131 -14.45 4.24 -22.94
CA SER A 131 -15.18 3.83 -24.14
C SER A 131 -16.39 4.74 -24.24
#